data_AF-A0A6I3UAB4-F1
#
_entry.id   AF-A0A6I3UAB4-F1
#
_cell.length_a   1.000
_cell.length_b   1.000
_cell.length_c   1.000
_cell.angle_alpha   90.00
_cell.angle_beta   90.00
_cell.angle_gamma   90.00
#
_symmetry.space_group_name_H-M   'P 1'
#
loop_
_entity.id
_entity.type
_entity.pdbx_description
1 polymer ?
#
loop_
_entity_poly.entity_id
_entity_poly.type
_entity_poly.pdbx_seq_one_letter_code
_entity_poly.pdbx_strand_id
1 'polypeptide(L)'
;DGLLENDKYGNLIPSLAEDWSVSKDGLTYTYKLRKGVKWYTSEGEEYAEVKAQDFVTGLKHAADGKSDGLSLLQDSIKGLA
;
A
#
# COMPACT_ATOMS: atom_id res chain seq x y z
N ASP A 1 -9.22 1.39 -2.79
CA ASP A 1 -8.89 1.73 -1.39
C ASP A 1 -7.39 1.62 -1.14
N GLY A 2 -6.85 2.47 -0.26
CA GLY A 2 -5.44 2.47 0.14
C GLY A 2 -5.20 1.79 1.50
N LEU A 3 -3.93 1.71 1.94
CA LEU A 3 -3.62 1.25 3.30
C LEU A 3 -4.24 2.17 4.36
N LEU A 4 -4.16 3.48 4.11
CA LEU A 4 -4.74 4.56 4.90
C LEU A 4 -5.55 5.49 4.00
N GLU A 5 -6.45 6.24 4.59
CA GLU A 5 -7.22 7.31 3.93
C GLU A 5 -7.13 8.61 4.71
N ASN A 6 -7.56 9.72 4.11
CA ASN A 6 -7.68 10.99 4.81
C ASN A 6 -9.11 11.17 5.33
N ASP A 7 -9.26 11.59 6.57
CA ASP A 7 -10.52 12.15 7.03
C ASP A 7 -10.82 13.49 6.33
N LYS A 8 -11.99 14.07 6.61
CA LYS A 8 -12.40 15.38 6.05
C LYS A 8 -11.48 16.56 6.43
N TYR A 9 -10.52 16.36 7.34
CA TYR A 9 -9.55 17.34 7.81
C TYR A 9 -8.13 17.04 7.31
N GLY A 10 -7.91 15.97 6.54
CA GLY A 10 -6.61 15.57 6.03
C GLY A 10 -5.77 14.75 7.01
N ASN A 11 -6.36 14.25 8.11
CA ASN A 11 -5.66 13.33 9.00
C ASN A 11 -5.68 11.92 8.43
N LEU A 12 -4.55 11.21 8.52
CA LEU A 12 -4.48 9.80 8.15
C LEU A 12 -5.27 8.95 9.13
N ILE A 13 -6.21 8.16 8.59
CA ILE A 13 -7.06 7.21 9.31
C ILE A 13 -6.95 5.80 8.71
N PRO A 14 -7.21 4.73 9.49
CA PRO A 14 -7.23 3.36 8.98
C PRO A 14 -8.17 3.18 7.77
N SER A 15 -7.74 2.42 6.76
CA SER A 15 -8.59 1.94 5.66
C SER A 15 -8.43 0.42 5.49
N LEU A 16 -7.61 -0.05 4.54
CA LEU A 16 -7.33 -1.48 4.37
C LEU A 16 -6.39 -2.03 5.45
N ALA A 17 -5.50 -1.19 6.00
CA ALA A 17 -4.74 -1.52 7.18
C ALA A 17 -5.56 -1.20 8.44
N GLU A 18 -5.74 -2.19 9.32
CA GLU A 18 -6.42 -2.02 10.61
C GLU A 18 -5.47 -1.50 11.70
N ASP A 19 -4.17 -1.71 11.52
CA ASP A 19 -3.11 -1.27 12.43
C ASP A 19 -1.78 -1.10 11.68
N TRP A 20 -0.89 -0.27 12.21
CA TRP A 20 0.46 -0.14 11.71
C TRP A 20 1.46 0.27 12.79
N SER A 21 2.72 -0.12 12.60
CA SER A 21 3.83 0.33 13.44
C SER A 21 4.96 0.88 12.59
N VAL A 22 5.71 1.81 13.19
CA VAL A 22 6.89 2.42 12.58
C VAL A 22 8.10 2.08 13.43
N SER A 23 9.17 1.61 12.80
CA SER A 23 10.44 1.34 13.48
C SER A 23 11.03 2.61 14.08
N LYS A 24 11.90 2.43 15.08
CA LYS A 24 12.55 3.55 15.79
C LYS A 24 13.34 4.49 14.88
N ASP A 25 13.90 3.98 13.79
CA ASP A 25 14.64 4.75 12.78
C ASP A 25 13.73 5.43 11.74
N GLY A 26 12.42 5.17 11.77
CA GLY A 26 11.45 5.74 10.83
C GLY A 26 11.53 5.17 9.41
N LEU A 27 12.30 4.10 9.19
CA LEU A 27 12.55 3.55 7.85
C LEU A 27 11.75 2.29 7.53
N THR A 28 11.16 1.65 8.54
CA THR A 28 10.33 0.44 8.36
C THR A 28 8.93 0.70 8.87
N TYR A 29 7.96 0.55 7.97
CA TYR A 29 6.53 0.61 8.27
C TYR A 29 5.94 -0.79 8.12
N THR A 30 5.28 -1.28 9.17
CA THR A 30 4.62 -2.59 9.16
C THR A 30 3.12 -2.37 9.25
N TYR A 31 2.38 -2.82 8.25
CA TYR A 31 0.93 -2.71 8.18
C TYR A 31 0.26 -4.07 8.41
N LYS A 32 -0.81 -4.08 9.21
CA LYS A 32 -1.67 -5.25 9.39
C LYS A 32 -2.95 -5.04 8.58
N LEU A 33 -3.16 -5.87 7.57
CA LEU A 33 -4.36 -5.79 6.74
C LEU A 33 -5.57 -6.41 7.45
N ARG A 34 -6.73 -5.77 7.31
CA ARG A 34 -8.01 -6.36 7.74
C ARG A 34 -8.34 -7.58 6.87
N LYS A 35 -8.92 -8.62 7.47
CA LYS A 35 -9.23 -9.89 6.78
C LYS A 35 -10.53 -9.82 5.97
N GLY A 36 -10.65 -10.65 4.94
CA GLY A 36 -11.90 -10.81 4.19
C GLY A 36 -12.22 -9.67 3.23
N VAL A 37 -11.27 -8.78 2.95
CA VAL A 37 -11.43 -7.74 1.93
C VAL A 37 -11.29 -8.36 0.55
N LYS A 38 -12.15 -7.98 -0.39
CA LYS A 38 -12.14 -8.53 -1.74
C LYS A 38 -11.91 -7.44 -2.78
N TRP A 39 -11.17 -7.81 -3.81
CA TRP A 39 -11.20 -7.15 -5.11
C TRP A 39 -12.51 -7.42 -5.81
N TYR A 40 -13.00 -6.43 -6.55
CA TYR A 40 -14.20 -6.54 -7.36
C TYR A 40 -13.88 -6.16 -8.81
N THR A 41 -14.59 -6.77 -9.76
CA THR A 41 -14.52 -6.38 -11.17
C THR A 41 -15.24 -5.05 -11.42
N SER A 42 -15.12 -4.50 -12.63
CA SER A 42 -15.88 -3.30 -13.04
C SER A 42 -17.39 -3.48 -12.97
N GLU A 43 -17.87 -4.72 -13.08
CA GLU A 43 -19.27 -5.11 -13.01
C GLU A 43 -19.75 -5.34 -11.57
N GLY A 44 -18.84 -5.24 -10.58
CA GLY A 44 -19.15 -5.40 -9.16
C GLY A 44 -19.14 -6.85 -8.68
N GLU A 45 -18.55 -7.78 -9.43
CA GLU A 45 -18.42 -9.18 -9.03
C GLU A 45 -17.18 -9.40 -8.15
N GLU A 46 -17.30 -10.24 -7.13
CA GLU A 46 -16.16 -10.62 -6.29
C GLU A 46 -15.11 -11.37 -7.11
N TYR A 47 -13.87 -10.89 -7.09
CA TYR A 47 -12.79 -11.48 -7.87
C TYR A 47 -11.83 -12.31 -7.02
N ALA A 48 -11.21 -11.69 -6.01
CA ALA A 48 -10.21 -12.34 -5.17
C ALA A 48 -10.07 -11.63 -3.82
N GLU A 49 -9.57 -12.32 -2.79
CA GLU A 49 -9.20 -11.67 -1.52
C GLU A 49 -7.95 -10.81 -1.69
N VAL A 50 -7.95 -9.63 -1.06
CA VAL A 50 -6.81 -8.71 -1.02
C VAL A 50 -5.69 -9.31 -0.17
N LYS A 51 -4.46 -9.29 -0.71
CA LYS A 51 -3.26 -9.81 -0.04
C LYS A 51 -2.21 -8.72 0.11
N ALA A 52 -1.27 -8.89 1.05
CA ALA A 52 -0.14 -7.98 1.23
C ALA A 52 0.70 -7.84 -0.05
N GLN A 53 0.81 -8.92 -0.83
CA GLN A 53 1.50 -8.98 -2.10
C GLN A 53 0.92 -8.04 -3.15
N ASP A 54 -0.37 -7.70 -3.09
CA ASP A 54 -1.00 -6.78 -4.04
C ASP A 54 -0.42 -5.37 -3.88
N PHE A 55 -0.18 -4.94 -2.63
CA PHE A 55 0.47 -3.67 -2.33
C PHE A 55 1.95 -3.68 -2.71
N VAL A 56 2.67 -4.78 -2.46
CA VAL A 56 4.06 -4.95 -2.91
C VAL A 56 4.14 -4.82 -4.43
N THR A 57 3.21 -5.45 -5.15
CA THR A 57 3.14 -5.41 -6.61
C THR A 57 2.86 -3.99 -7.11
N GLY A 58 1.91 -3.28 -6.51
CA GLY A 58 1.61 -1.89 -6.85
C GLY A 58 2.79 -0.93 -6.63
N LEU A 59 3.51 -1.08 -5.50
CA LEU A 59 4.70 -0.27 -5.20
C LEU A 59 5.86 -0.57 -6.16
N LYS A 60 6.10 -1.85 -6.48
CA LYS A 60 7.10 -2.26 -7.48
C LYS A 60 6.76 -1.68 -8.85
N HIS A 61 5.53 -1.85 -9.30
CA HIS A 61 5.08 -1.32 -10.59
C HIS A 61 5.22 0.21 -10.66
N ALA A 62 4.87 0.92 -9.58
CA ALA A 62 5.05 2.37 -9.51
C ALA A 62 6.53 2.75 -9.61
N ALA A 63 7.42 2.04 -8.93
CA ALA A 63 8.86 2.32 -8.99
C ALA A 63 9.49 1.95 -10.34
N ASP A 64 9.06 0.86 -10.97
CA ASP A 64 9.51 0.42 -12.30
C ASP A 64 9.04 1.38 -13.41
N GLY A 65 7.88 1.99 -13.20
CA GLY A 65 7.39 3.11 -13.99
C GLY A 65 8.33 4.29 -13.83
N LYS A 66 9.33 4.40 -14.71
CA LYS A 66 10.34 5.47 -14.82
C LYS A 66 9.75 6.88 -14.97
N SER A 67 8.96 7.33 -14.00
CA SER A 67 8.67 8.75 -13.81
C SER A 67 9.89 9.37 -13.12
N ASP A 68 10.29 10.55 -13.57
CA ASP A 68 11.53 11.20 -13.10
C ASP A 68 11.59 11.35 -11.57
N GLY A 69 10.43 11.44 -10.89
CA GLY A 69 10.34 11.53 -9.43
C GLY A 69 10.47 10.21 -8.65
N LEU A 70 10.26 9.04 -9.28
CA LEU A 70 10.28 7.74 -8.60
C LEU A 70 11.68 7.09 -8.56
N SER A 71 12.61 7.52 -9.42
CA SER A 71 14.01 7.09 -9.39
C SER A 71 14.69 7.35 -8.03
N LEU A 72 14.32 8.45 -7.36
CA LEU A 72 14.83 8.80 -6.03
C LEU A 72 14.38 7.82 -4.94
N LEU A 73 13.21 7.20 -5.13
CA LEU A 73 12.62 6.29 -4.15
C LEU A 73 13.07 4.85 -4.37
N GLN A 74 13.36 4.46 -5.61
CA GLN A 74 13.70 3.07 -5.96
C GLN A 74 14.90 2.55 -5.13
N ASP A 75 15.94 3.37 -4.99
CA ASP A 75 17.19 2.99 -4.32
C ASP A 75 17.06 3.05 -2.78
N SER A 76 16.02 3.74 -2.29
CA SER A 76 15.74 3.91 -0.86
C SER A 76 14.91 2.77 -0.26
N ILE A 77 14.25 1.95 -1.10
CA ILE A 77 13.34 0.88 -0.66
C ILE A 77 14.02 -0.49 -0.80
N LYS A 78 14.30 -1.13 0.35
CA LYS A 78 14.91 -2.46 0.40
C LYS A 78 13.99 -3.52 -0.21
N GLY A 79 14.49 -4.28 -1.19
CA GLY A 79 13.78 -5.41 -1.84
C GLY A 79 12.87 -5.03 -3.00
N LEU A 80 13.00 -3.78 -3.49
CA LEU A 80 12.28 -3.30 -4.66
C LEU A 80 12.92 -3.76 -5.99
N ALA A 81 14.24 -3.98 -6.00
CA ALA A 81 14.99 -4.61 -7.10
C ALA A 81 15.10 -6.14 -6.93
#